data_AF-A0A1Y1YIP1-F1
#
_entry.id   AF-A0A1Y1YIP1-F1
#
_cell.length_a   1.000
_cell.length_b   1.000
_cell.length_c   1.000
_cell.angle_alpha   90.00
_cell.angle_beta   90.00
_cell.angle_gamma   90.00
#
_symmetry.space_group_name_H-M   'P 1'
#
loop_
_entity.id
_entity.type
_entity.pdbx_description
1 polymer ?
#
loop_
_entity_poly.entity_id
_entity_poly.type
_entity_poly.pdbx_seq_one_letter_code
_entity_poly.pdbx_strand_id
1 'polypeptide(L)'
;MSAGLILTCVLTPLWVLQSFGSSVVFWRHRDTDYIKYRSPKLSLLMELFVCIIGVLYMLRWSLTGSIPCFVIVWITEFGYPVIYLAIIARSVRLLFLYRLSEAKLASALTNNTATKHNLKSERTVNLKKRSSNDSGMEMRNLTYPSDSSIVNSNGTRPPTTALPLEQSWFHQHRYILSSNFLNTSIGTAMVFHIMILIVLQAFSENIAIIPKVITSNCFNGWEWIPHQIFVVLYNVILFIFVIMLRNVSDAYGIRGELLYMSLVNMFFDVFFIIYFHISTLRTFDPNDYAVNLAFIPLLTFQYHMIVRPVLITRGYPSITSLFSRRTGNDLSSNINAYPLTATKVSFEQVMDNYTLWEQFKLFAVQDFSVENVLFFERCRRLKDSWTCDETGELKVEVIETEVRDVYDTFITPNARLMVNLNGKTRRQIQEALNQKNISVDIFDRAVEEVSELMFRNTYPRFIQSRRSSYLKWEDVGNV
;
A
#
# COMPACT_ATOMS: atom_id res chain seq x y z
N MET A 1 31.56 -33.61 -7.94
CA MET A 1 31.75 -32.17 -7.60
C MET A 1 31.62 -32.01 -6.10
N SER A 2 32.50 -31.24 -5.45
CA SER A 2 32.30 -30.87 -4.04
C SER A 2 31.03 -30.01 -3.91
N ALA A 3 30.37 -30.06 -2.74
CA ALA A 3 29.17 -29.26 -2.48
C ALA A 3 29.42 -27.74 -2.69
N GLY A 4 30.63 -27.26 -2.35
CA GLY A 4 31.05 -25.88 -2.63
C GLY A 4 31.13 -25.56 -4.14
N LEU A 5 31.68 -26.47 -4.96
CA LEU A 5 31.71 -26.29 -6.41
C LEU A 5 30.29 -26.21 -7.01
N ILE A 6 29.34 -27.01 -6.51
CA ILE A 6 27.94 -26.92 -6.94
C ILE A 6 27.35 -25.55 -6.56
N LEU A 7 27.59 -25.09 -5.33
CA LEU A 7 27.09 -23.81 -4.86
C LEU A 7 27.65 -22.62 -5.67
N THR A 8 28.95 -22.60 -5.91
CA THR A 8 29.63 -21.50 -6.63
C THR A 8 29.40 -21.54 -8.13
N CYS A 9 29.50 -22.71 -8.77
CA CYS A 9 29.45 -22.79 -10.23
C CYS A 9 28.04 -22.97 -10.80
N VAL A 10 27.07 -23.40 -9.99
CA VAL A 10 25.70 -23.68 -10.45
C VAL A 10 24.70 -22.78 -9.75
N LEU A 11 24.60 -22.85 -8.42
CA LEU A 11 23.55 -22.15 -7.68
C LEU A 11 23.74 -20.63 -7.69
N THR A 12 24.97 -20.14 -7.56
CA THR A 12 25.26 -18.69 -7.57
C THR A 12 24.93 -18.05 -8.93
N PRO A 13 25.36 -18.60 -10.09
CA PRO A 13 24.93 -18.10 -11.39
C PRO A 13 23.42 -18.19 -11.61
N LEU A 14 22.78 -19.28 -11.18
CA LEU A 14 21.32 -19.43 -11.28
C LEU A 14 20.59 -18.36 -10.47
N TRP A 15 21.06 -18.06 -9.25
CA TRP A 15 20.53 -16.99 -8.42
C TRP A 15 20.62 -15.63 -9.12
N VAL A 16 21.77 -15.29 -9.71
CA VAL A 16 21.95 -14.03 -10.44
C VAL A 16 21.06 -13.97 -11.68
N LEU A 17 21.01 -15.04 -12.47
CA LEU A 17 20.17 -15.13 -13.67
C LEU A 17 18.68 -15.00 -13.33
N GLN A 18 18.23 -15.64 -12.25
CA GLN A 18 16.85 -15.54 -11.77
C GLN A 18 16.53 -14.12 -11.29
N SER A 19 17.42 -13.52 -10.49
CA SER A 19 17.25 -12.15 -9.96
C SER A 19 17.17 -11.13 -11.10
N PHE A 20 18.07 -11.25 -12.08
CA PHE A 20 18.08 -10.37 -13.25
C PHE A 20 16.86 -10.59 -14.15
N GLY A 21 16.56 -11.85 -14.51
CA GLY A 21 15.43 -12.19 -15.38
C GLY A 21 14.09 -11.75 -14.80
N SER A 22 13.88 -11.99 -13.51
CA SER A 22 12.65 -11.56 -12.81
C SER A 22 12.56 -10.04 -12.70
N SER A 23 13.66 -9.33 -12.45
CA SER A 23 13.75 -7.87 -12.45
C SER A 23 13.39 -7.25 -13.81
N VAL A 24 13.89 -7.80 -14.91
CA VAL A 24 13.57 -7.33 -16.27
C VAL A 24 12.07 -7.48 -16.56
N VAL A 25 11.49 -8.64 -16.21
CA VAL A 25 10.06 -8.87 -16.41
C VAL A 25 9.22 -7.94 -15.53
N PHE A 26 9.62 -7.75 -14.27
CA PHE A 26 8.98 -6.84 -13.34
C PHE A 26 8.97 -5.40 -13.88
N TRP A 27 10.11 -4.92 -14.40
CA TRP A 27 10.21 -3.58 -14.98
C TRP A 27 9.37 -3.40 -16.24
N ARG A 28 9.28 -4.42 -17.10
CA ARG A 28 8.44 -4.39 -18.31
C ARG A 28 6.96 -4.23 -17.98
N HIS A 29 6.52 -4.75 -16.83
CA HIS A 29 5.12 -4.69 -16.38
C HIS A 29 4.87 -3.63 -15.30
N ARG A 30 5.80 -2.69 -15.10
CA ARG A 30 5.74 -1.69 -14.01
C ARG A 30 4.48 -0.82 -14.03
N ASP A 31 3.88 -0.62 -15.20
CA ASP A 31 2.71 0.23 -15.40
C ASP A 31 1.38 -0.52 -15.15
N THR A 32 1.42 -1.84 -14.91
CA THR A 32 0.24 -2.62 -14.54
C THR A 32 -0.20 -2.33 -13.11
N ASP A 33 -1.50 -2.42 -12.84
CA ASP A 33 -2.08 -2.07 -11.53
C ASP A 33 -1.48 -2.87 -10.37
N TYR A 34 -1.11 -4.13 -10.60
CA TYR A 34 -0.47 -4.99 -9.61
C TYR A 34 0.96 -4.58 -9.22
N ILE A 35 1.67 -3.83 -10.09
CA ILE A 35 3.07 -3.44 -9.88
C ILE A 35 3.22 -1.95 -9.62
N LYS A 36 2.39 -1.09 -10.22
CA LYS A 36 2.54 0.37 -10.13
C LYS A 36 2.56 0.91 -8.69
N TYR A 37 1.76 0.32 -7.79
CA TYR A 37 1.69 0.74 -6.38
C TYR A 37 2.84 0.20 -5.52
N ARG A 38 3.69 -0.68 -6.05
CA ARG A 38 4.82 -1.32 -5.35
C ARG A 38 6.12 -0.53 -5.41
N SER A 39 6.07 0.73 -5.84
CA SER A 39 7.25 1.60 -6.03
C SER A 39 8.34 0.90 -6.87
N PRO A 40 8.11 0.67 -8.18
CA PRO A 40 8.92 -0.27 -8.96
C PRO A 40 10.43 0.01 -8.93
N LYS A 41 10.83 1.28 -8.98
CA LYS A 41 12.24 1.70 -8.89
C LYS A 41 12.89 1.28 -7.57
N LEU A 42 12.18 1.48 -6.45
CA LEU A 42 12.68 1.13 -5.12
C LEU A 42 12.74 -0.39 -4.92
N SER A 43 11.75 -1.13 -5.43
CA SER A 43 11.76 -2.60 -5.38
C SER A 43 12.91 -3.20 -6.19
N LEU A 44 13.25 -2.63 -7.36
CA LEU A 44 14.42 -3.06 -8.14
C LEU A 44 15.75 -2.69 -7.47
N LEU A 45 15.83 -1.53 -6.83
CA LEU A 45 17.02 -1.16 -6.05
C LEU A 45 17.24 -2.14 -4.91
N MET A 46 16.17 -2.51 -4.18
CA MET A 46 16.25 -3.53 -3.14
C MET A 46 16.66 -4.89 -3.70
N GLU A 47 16.07 -5.35 -4.81
CA GLU A 47 16.42 -6.63 -5.44
C GLU A 47 17.90 -6.69 -5.86
N LEU A 48 18.47 -5.57 -6.31
CA LEU A 48 19.90 -5.48 -6.60
C LEU A 48 20.74 -5.83 -5.36
N PHE A 49 20.43 -5.23 -4.20
CA PHE A 49 21.17 -5.51 -2.97
C PHE A 49 20.87 -6.88 -2.39
N VAL A 50 19.63 -7.38 -2.51
CA VAL A 50 19.28 -8.77 -2.18
C VAL A 50 20.12 -9.75 -3.01
N CYS A 51 20.28 -9.48 -4.30
CA CYS A 51 21.12 -10.28 -5.19
C CYS A 51 22.60 -10.24 -4.77
N ILE A 52 23.16 -9.04 -4.55
CA ILE A 52 24.56 -8.84 -4.15
C ILE A 52 24.87 -9.56 -2.82
N ILE A 53 24.03 -9.37 -1.80
CA ILE A 53 24.20 -10.02 -0.49
C ILE A 53 24.00 -11.53 -0.60
N GLY A 54 23.04 -11.99 -1.42
CA GLY A 54 22.83 -13.41 -1.68
C GLY A 54 24.06 -14.08 -2.29
N VAL A 55 24.69 -13.43 -3.28
CA VAL A 55 25.96 -13.88 -3.86
C VAL A 55 27.06 -13.91 -2.80
N LEU A 56 27.19 -12.87 -1.97
CA LEU A 56 28.17 -12.82 -0.89
C LEU A 56 28.07 -14.03 0.05
N TYR A 57 26.86 -14.36 0.53
CA TYR A 57 26.67 -15.50 1.43
C TYR A 57 26.88 -16.85 0.74
N MET A 58 26.44 -17.02 -0.51
CA MET A 58 26.71 -18.24 -1.27
C MET A 58 28.22 -18.46 -1.50
N LEU A 59 28.94 -17.40 -1.87
CA LEU A 59 30.40 -17.46 -2.03
C LEU A 59 31.09 -17.74 -0.70
N ARG A 60 30.65 -17.13 0.40
CA ARG A 60 31.22 -17.37 1.73
C ARG A 60 31.06 -18.82 2.17
N TRP A 61 29.93 -19.46 1.87
CA TRP A 61 29.69 -20.86 2.16
C TRP A 61 30.66 -21.76 1.38
N SER A 62 30.99 -21.43 0.13
CA SER A 62 31.89 -22.25 -0.70
C SER A 62 33.38 -21.92 -0.57
N LEU A 63 33.71 -20.67 -0.28
CA LEU A 63 35.07 -20.10 -0.29
C LEU A 63 35.41 -19.53 1.08
N THR A 64 35.12 -20.30 2.13
CA THR A 64 35.39 -19.91 3.52
C THR A 64 36.83 -19.43 3.69
N GLY A 65 37.01 -18.22 4.22
CA GLY A 65 38.32 -17.61 4.48
C GLY A 65 39.01 -16.97 3.27
N SER A 66 38.37 -16.90 2.10
CA SER A 66 38.93 -16.22 0.91
C SER A 66 38.39 -14.80 0.71
N ILE A 67 37.27 -14.44 1.33
CA ILE A 67 36.64 -13.14 1.17
C ILE A 67 37.19 -12.16 2.22
N PRO A 68 37.75 -11.00 1.83
CA PRO A 68 38.21 -9.98 2.76
C PRO A 68 37.10 -9.45 3.68
N CYS A 69 37.43 -9.20 4.95
CA CYS A 69 36.46 -8.67 5.91
C CYS A 69 35.90 -7.31 5.51
N PHE A 70 36.72 -6.42 4.91
CA PHE A 70 36.23 -5.14 4.42
C PHE A 70 35.13 -5.31 3.35
N VAL A 71 35.23 -6.30 2.47
CA VAL A 71 34.20 -6.56 1.45
C VAL A 71 32.89 -7.00 2.11
N ILE A 72 32.98 -7.88 3.11
CA ILE A 72 31.81 -8.35 3.86
C ILE A 72 31.13 -7.17 4.55
N VAL A 73 31.89 -6.40 5.35
CA VAL A 73 31.36 -5.27 6.13
C VAL A 73 30.77 -4.20 5.22
N TRP A 74 31.44 -3.79 4.14
CA TRP A 74 30.89 -2.80 3.22
C TRP A 74 29.60 -3.27 2.55
N ILE A 75 29.53 -4.52 2.09
CA ILE A 75 28.33 -5.04 1.43
C ILE A 75 27.17 -5.18 2.42
N THR A 76 27.41 -5.72 3.62
CA THR A 76 26.34 -5.94 4.59
C THR A 76 25.89 -4.63 5.24
N GLU A 77 26.81 -3.79 5.71
CA GLU A 77 26.48 -2.52 6.37
C GLU A 77 25.89 -1.49 5.43
N PHE A 78 26.16 -1.57 4.13
CA PHE A 78 25.48 -0.72 3.16
C PHE A 78 24.17 -1.37 2.67
N GLY A 79 24.21 -2.65 2.31
CA GLY A 79 23.12 -3.32 1.64
C GLY A 79 21.90 -3.57 2.54
N TYR A 80 22.11 -3.95 3.80
CA TYR A 80 20.99 -4.15 4.74
C TYR A 80 20.21 -2.85 4.97
N PRO A 81 20.82 -1.69 5.28
CA PRO A 81 20.09 -0.42 5.36
C PRO A 81 19.25 -0.10 4.12
N VAL A 82 19.74 -0.35 2.91
CA VAL A 82 18.94 -0.16 1.68
C VAL A 82 17.66 -1.00 1.72
N ILE A 83 17.78 -2.28 2.11
CA ILE A 83 16.65 -3.21 2.24
C ILE A 83 15.65 -2.72 3.30
N TYR A 84 16.12 -2.39 4.50
CA TYR A 84 15.28 -1.88 5.60
C TYR A 84 14.55 -0.59 5.24
N LEU A 85 15.29 0.39 4.75
CA LEU A 85 14.74 1.70 4.36
C LEU A 85 13.74 1.55 3.21
N ALA A 86 13.96 0.61 2.28
CA ALA A 86 12.99 0.30 1.23
C ALA A 86 11.68 -0.27 1.80
N ILE A 87 11.75 -1.23 2.74
CA ILE A 87 10.55 -1.80 3.39
C ILE A 87 9.80 -0.72 4.17
N ILE A 88 10.52 0.12 4.92
CA ILE A 88 9.96 1.23 5.70
C ILE A 88 9.27 2.24 4.78
N ALA A 89 9.94 2.72 3.73
CA ALA A 89 9.38 3.68 2.79
C ALA A 89 8.13 3.14 2.08
N ARG A 90 8.10 1.85 1.76
CA ARG A 90 6.92 1.19 1.20
C ARG A 90 5.77 1.05 2.19
N SER A 91 6.08 0.81 3.47
CA SER A 91 5.10 0.77 4.55
C SER A 91 4.47 2.14 4.78
N VAL A 92 5.28 3.21 4.82
CA VAL A 92 4.81 4.60 4.85
C VAL A 92 3.90 4.90 3.68
N ARG A 93 4.33 4.57 2.46
CA ARG A 93 3.55 4.83 1.24
C ARG A 93 2.20 4.13 1.26
N LEU A 94 2.17 2.84 1.62
CA LEU A 94 0.93 2.08 1.69
C LEU A 94 -0.04 2.66 2.71
N LEU A 95 0.46 2.94 3.91
CA LEU A 95 -0.34 3.55 4.99
C LEU A 95 -0.94 4.88 4.53
N PHE A 96 -0.13 5.74 3.89
CA PHE A 96 -0.59 7.03 3.39
C PHE A 96 -1.64 6.90 2.29
N LEU A 97 -1.44 5.99 1.32
CA LEU A 97 -2.41 5.76 0.25
C LEU A 97 -3.76 5.32 0.82
N TYR A 98 -3.74 4.37 1.75
CA TYR A 98 -4.95 3.87 2.39
C TYR A 98 -5.67 4.95 3.21
N ARG A 99 -4.95 5.62 4.11
CA ARG A 99 -5.54 6.65 4.99
C ARG A 99 -6.02 7.88 4.22
N LEU A 100 -5.35 8.24 3.14
CA LEU A 100 -5.81 9.29 2.25
C LEU A 100 -7.12 8.89 1.56
N SER A 101 -7.21 7.67 1.01
CA SER A 101 -8.45 7.16 0.41
C SER A 101 -9.61 7.07 1.40
N GLU A 102 -9.34 6.65 2.63
CA GLU A 102 -10.32 6.62 3.71
C GLU A 102 -10.82 8.05 4.06
N ALA A 103 -9.89 9.01 4.19
CA ALA A 103 -10.23 10.40 4.47
C ALA A 103 -11.06 11.05 3.34
N LYS A 104 -10.76 10.71 2.07
CA LYS A 104 -11.55 11.14 0.91
C LYS A 104 -13.00 10.66 1.02
N LEU A 105 -13.22 9.39 1.36
CA LEU A 105 -14.55 8.82 1.55
C LEU A 105 -15.28 9.49 2.73
N ALA A 106 -14.63 9.62 3.88
CA ALA A 106 -15.23 10.25 5.08
C ALA A 106 -15.66 11.71 4.83
N SER A 107 -14.86 12.48 4.10
CA SER A 107 -15.21 13.86 3.73
C SER A 107 -16.43 13.92 2.82
N ALA A 108 -16.56 13.02 1.84
CA ALA A 108 -17.69 13.00 0.93
C ALA A 108 -19.02 12.66 1.63
N LEU A 109 -18.98 11.71 2.58
CA LEU A 109 -20.14 11.34 3.40
C LEU A 109 -20.62 12.50 4.30
N THR A 110 -19.68 13.28 4.81
CA THR A 110 -19.98 14.46 5.64
C THR A 110 -20.64 15.56 4.83
N ASN A 111 -20.15 15.83 3.62
CA ASN A 111 -20.81 16.78 2.72
C ASN A 111 -22.24 16.32 2.39
N ASN A 112 -22.44 15.02 2.15
CA ASN A 112 -23.76 14.47 1.84
C ASN A 112 -24.77 14.64 2.99
N THR A 113 -24.33 14.52 4.24
CA THR A 113 -25.18 14.74 5.42
C THR A 113 -25.49 16.22 5.63
N ALA A 114 -24.53 17.12 5.42
CA ALA A 114 -24.77 18.56 5.45
C ALA A 114 -25.80 19.02 4.41
N THR A 115 -25.71 18.51 3.16
CA THR A 115 -26.71 18.81 2.12
C THR A 115 -28.10 18.28 2.47
N LYS A 116 -28.20 17.08 3.07
CA LYS A 116 -29.49 16.53 3.53
C LYS A 116 -30.10 17.31 4.70
N HIS A 117 -29.27 17.81 5.63
CA HIS A 117 -29.74 18.55 6.80
C HIS A 117 -30.25 19.95 6.45
N ASN A 118 -29.73 20.56 5.38
CA ASN A 118 -30.26 21.82 4.83
C ASN A 118 -31.63 21.65 4.14
N LEU A 119 -32.07 20.42 3.86
CA LEU A 119 -33.34 20.09 3.21
C LEU A 119 -34.40 19.50 4.17
N LYS A 120 -34.05 19.14 5.41
CA LYS A 120 -35.01 18.62 6.41
C LYS A 120 -34.73 19.19 7.81
N SER A 121 -35.57 20.14 8.21
CA SER A 121 -35.76 20.51 9.62
C SER A 121 -36.79 19.57 10.29
N GLU A 122 -36.60 19.32 11.58
CA GLU A 122 -37.46 18.62 12.56
C GLU A 122 -37.58 17.07 12.51
N ARG A 123 -36.97 16.37 13.48
CA ARG A 123 -37.64 15.70 14.65
C ARG A 123 -36.65 14.83 15.47
N THR A 124 -36.82 14.81 16.78
CA THR A 124 -35.90 14.27 17.81
C THR A 124 -36.35 12.91 18.35
N VAL A 125 -35.46 11.90 18.46
CA VAL A 125 -35.66 10.68 19.30
C VAL A 125 -34.32 10.14 19.84
N ASN A 126 -34.22 9.97 21.17
CA ASN A 126 -33.03 9.54 21.92
C ASN A 126 -32.59 8.06 21.68
N LEU A 127 -31.27 7.76 21.70
CA LEU A 127 -30.66 6.61 22.44
C LEU A 127 -29.11 6.52 22.36
N LYS A 128 -28.55 5.67 23.24
CA LYS A 128 -27.20 5.67 23.87
C LYS A 128 -26.02 5.13 23.02
N LYS A 129 -24.83 5.69 23.28
CA LYS A 129 -23.50 5.41 22.67
C LYS A 129 -22.79 4.19 23.28
N ARG A 130 -22.10 3.38 22.46
CA ARG A 130 -21.13 2.34 22.89
C ARG A 130 -19.79 2.45 22.15
N SER A 131 -18.72 2.04 22.81
CA SER A 131 -17.31 2.40 22.56
C SER A 131 -16.61 1.62 21.44
N SER A 132 -15.52 2.25 20.99
CA SER A 132 -14.46 1.80 20.08
C SER A 132 -13.94 0.38 20.29
N ASN A 133 -13.87 -0.36 19.19
CA ASN A 133 -12.72 -1.17 18.74
C ASN A 133 -13.11 -1.83 17.41
N ASP A 134 -12.21 -1.74 16.42
CA ASP A 134 -12.23 -2.40 15.10
C ASP A 134 -12.54 -1.48 13.89
N SER A 135 -11.50 -1.11 13.14
CA SER A 135 -11.61 -0.20 11.99
C SER A 135 -11.99 -0.90 10.67
N GLY A 136 -12.04 -2.24 10.65
CA GLY A 136 -12.80 -2.96 9.63
C GLY A 136 -14.31 -2.68 9.76
N MET A 137 -14.76 -2.39 10.98
CA MET A 137 -16.11 -1.91 11.30
C MET A 137 -16.25 -0.39 11.09
N GLU A 138 -15.19 0.42 11.25
CA GLU A 138 -15.25 1.87 10.98
C GLU A 138 -15.55 2.20 9.51
N MET A 139 -14.91 1.54 8.53
CA MET A 139 -15.27 1.74 7.12
C MET A 139 -16.70 1.28 6.79
N ARG A 140 -17.17 0.20 7.42
CA ARG A 140 -18.56 -0.25 7.30
C ARG A 140 -19.52 0.79 7.89
N ASN A 141 -19.19 1.35 9.06
CA ASN A 141 -19.96 2.40 9.72
C ASN A 141 -19.99 3.73 8.94
N LEU A 142 -19.01 3.98 8.06
CA LEU A 142 -19.02 5.15 7.17
C LEU A 142 -20.10 5.06 6.09
N THR A 143 -20.42 3.85 5.59
CA THR A 143 -21.41 3.66 4.52
C THR A 143 -22.85 3.60 5.06
N TYR A 144 -23.02 3.29 6.35
CA TYR A 144 -24.31 3.43 7.01
C TYR A 144 -24.58 4.91 7.37
N PRO A 145 -25.76 5.46 7.06
CA PRO A 145 -26.16 6.74 7.66
C PRO A 145 -26.17 6.56 9.18
N SER A 146 -25.26 7.23 9.88
CA SER A 146 -25.34 7.34 11.34
C SER A 146 -26.63 8.10 11.65
N ASP A 147 -27.65 7.41 12.17
CA ASP A 147 -28.82 8.06 12.75
C ASP A 147 -28.34 8.98 13.87
N SER A 148 -28.30 10.28 13.57
CA SER A 148 -27.74 11.32 14.42
C SER A 148 -28.87 11.94 15.23
N SER A 149 -29.29 11.23 16.27
CA SER A 149 -30.24 11.74 17.25
C SER A 149 -29.63 11.84 18.64
N ILE A 150 -28.53 12.60 18.75
CA ILE A 150 -27.96 13.00 20.04
C ILE A 150 -27.81 14.53 20.05
N VAL A 151 -28.77 15.21 20.67
CA VAL A 151 -28.68 16.62 21.09
C VAL A 151 -28.50 16.62 22.61
N ASN A 152 -27.41 17.22 23.11
CA ASN A 152 -27.25 17.49 24.54
C ASN A 152 -28.12 18.68 24.96
N SER A 153 -28.71 18.61 26.16
CA SER A 153 -29.66 19.58 26.73
C SER A 153 -29.11 20.96 27.10
N ASN A 154 -27.88 21.31 26.71
CA ASN A 154 -27.23 22.58 27.07
C ASN A 154 -26.90 23.47 25.86
N GLY A 155 -27.52 23.26 24.70
CA GLY A 155 -27.34 24.15 23.53
C GLY A 155 -25.95 24.10 22.86
N THR A 156 -24.99 23.37 23.43
CA THR A 156 -23.70 23.08 22.78
C THR A 156 -23.68 21.65 22.25
N ARG A 157 -23.80 21.51 20.93
CA ARG A 157 -23.50 20.25 20.21
C ARG A 157 -22.05 19.86 20.48
N PRO A 158 -21.73 18.61 20.86
CA PRO A 158 -20.38 18.11 20.65
C PRO A 158 -20.14 18.10 19.13
N PRO A 159 -18.98 18.55 18.65
CA PRO A 159 -18.71 18.56 17.22
C PRO A 159 -18.61 17.10 16.77
N THR A 160 -19.58 16.60 16.02
CA THR A 160 -19.34 15.53 15.04
C THR A 160 -18.59 16.15 13.87
N THR A 161 -17.37 16.61 14.15
CA THR A 161 -16.40 17.09 13.18
C THR A 161 -15.70 15.88 12.59
N ALA A 162 -16.31 15.27 11.58
CA ALA A 162 -15.46 14.78 10.51
C ALA A 162 -14.83 16.04 9.89
N LEU A 163 -13.56 16.24 10.22
CA LEU A 163 -12.77 17.40 9.79
C LEU A 163 -12.85 17.50 8.25
N PRO A 164 -13.05 18.69 7.67
CA PRO A 164 -12.91 18.91 6.23
C PRO A 164 -11.62 18.25 5.74
N LEU A 165 -11.61 17.65 4.54
CA LEU A 165 -10.44 16.92 4.02
C LEU A 165 -9.14 17.72 4.13
N GLU A 166 -9.20 19.06 4.02
CA GLU A 166 -8.07 19.99 4.15
C GLU A 166 -7.45 20.05 5.56
N GLN A 167 -8.23 19.73 6.59
CA GLN A 167 -7.79 19.63 7.98
C GLN A 167 -7.31 18.22 8.32
N SER A 168 -7.47 17.24 7.42
CA SER A 168 -6.88 15.91 7.60
C SER A 168 -5.36 15.99 7.48
N TRP A 169 -4.67 15.51 8.52
CA TRP A 169 -3.23 15.43 8.56
C TRP A 169 -2.64 14.72 7.33
N PHE A 170 -3.28 13.64 6.86
CA PHE A 170 -2.85 12.88 5.68
C PHE A 170 -2.98 13.66 4.37
N HIS A 171 -3.98 14.54 4.25
CA HIS A 171 -4.11 15.38 3.06
C HIS A 171 -3.05 16.49 3.06
N GLN A 172 -2.83 17.15 4.19
CA GLN A 172 -1.82 18.21 4.34
C GLN A 172 -0.40 17.68 4.05
N HIS A 173 -0.12 16.46 4.50
CA HIS A 173 1.18 15.83 4.35
C HIS A 173 1.27 14.89 3.13
N ARG A 174 0.39 15.04 2.14
CA ARG A 174 0.37 14.20 0.92
C ARG A 174 1.68 14.23 0.13
N TYR A 175 2.55 15.23 0.36
CA TYR A 175 3.89 15.28 -0.22
C TYR A 175 4.75 14.07 0.18
N ILE A 176 4.45 13.39 1.29
CA ILE A 176 5.13 12.17 1.75
C ILE A 176 4.94 11.01 0.74
N LEU A 177 3.86 11.02 -0.04
CA LEU A 177 3.65 10.07 -1.15
C LEU A 177 4.55 10.36 -2.36
N SER A 178 5.20 11.52 -2.41
CA SER A 178 6.09 11.87 -3.51
C SER A 178 7.33 11.01 -3.51
N SER A 179 7.66 10.47 -4.68
CA SER A 179 8.91 9.74 -4.90
C SER A 179 10.13 10.58 -4.53
N ASN A 180 10.07 11.91 -4.72
CA ASN A 180 11.19 12.80 -4.39
C ASN A 180 11.43 12.82 -2.88
N PHE A 181 10.38 12.99 -2.07
CA PHE A 181 10.51 13.03 -0.61
C PHE A 181 11.08 11.71 -0.06
N LEU A 182 10.53 10.57 -0.51
CA LEU A 182 11.01 9.25 -0.09
C LEU A 182 12.46 9.01 -0.53
N ASN A 183 12.81 9.32 -1.78
CA ASN A 183 14.16 9.13 -2.29
C ASN A 183 15.17 10.04 -1.58
N THR A 184 14.83 11.30 -1.31
CA THR A 184 15.69 12.21 -0.55
C THR A 184 15.90 11.71 0.87
N SER A 185 14.83 11.27 1.54
CA SER A 185 14.92 10.74 2.91
C SER A 185 15.80 9.48 3.00
N ILE A 186 15.62 8.54 2.07
CA ILE A 186 16.47 7.34 1.96
C ILE A 186 17.91 7.76 1.66
N GLY A 187 18.12 8.67 0.70
CA GLY A 187 19.45 9.16 0.32
C GLY A 187 20.20 9.77 1.50
N THR A 188 19.54 10.63 2.29
CA THR A 188 20.12 11.22 3.50
C THR A 188 20.51 10.17 4.53
N ALA A 189 19.64 9.18 4.78
CA ALA A 189 19.97 8.07 5.68
C ALA A 189 21.16 7.25 5.15
N MET A 190 21.23 6.99 3.85
CA MET A 190 22.35 6.25 3.25
C MET A 190 23.67 7.02 3.31
N VAL A 191 23.66 8.34 3.16
CA VAL A 191 24.87 9.17 3.36
C VAL A 191 25.39 9.01 4.79
N PHE A 192 24.51 8.98 5.78
CA PHE A 192 24.90 8.74 7.17
C PHE A 192 25.53 7.35 7.37
N HIS A 193 24.96 6.29 6.77
CA HIS A 193 25.56 4.95 6.78
C HIS A 193 26.94 4.92 6.11
N ILE A 194 27.10 5.61 4.98
CA ILE A 194 28.39 5.72 4.29
C ILE A 194 29.43 6.43 5.18
N MET A 195 29.03 7.49 5.89
CA MET A 195 29.94 8.18 6.80
C MET A 195 30.44 7.25 7.92
N ILE A 196 29.56 6.44 8.50
CA ILE A 196 29.94 5.45 9.50
C ILE A 196 30.89 4.41 8.90
N LEU A 197 30.60 3.89 7.70
CA LEU A 197 31.48 2.95 7.00
C LEU A 197 32.88 3.53 6.74
N ILE A 198 32.97 4.80 6.36
CA ILE A 198 34.25 5.49 6.16
C ILE A 198 35.02 5.57 7.49
N VAL A 199 34.35 5.90 8.59
CA VAL A 199 34.97 5.92 9.93
C VAL A 199 35.46 4.54 10.32
N LEU A 200 34.63 3.50 10.17
CA LEU A 200 35.05 2.12 10.42
C LEU A 200 36.30 1.77 9.60
N GLN A 201 36.27 2.04 8.30
CA GLN A 201 37.36 1.74 7.37
C GLN A 201 38.67 2.44 7.72
N ALA A 202 38.60 3.65 8.31
CA ALA A 202 39.76 4.44 8.69
C ALA A 202 40.38 4.00 10.04
N PHE A 203 39.57 3.52 10.98
CA PHE A 203 40.01 3.28 12.36
C PHE A 203 40.11 1.80 12.75
N SER A 204 39.49 0.88 12.01
CA SER A 204 39.53 -0.55 12.33
C SER A 204 40.64 -1.27 11.55
N GLU A 205 41.58 -1.87 12.28
CA GLU A 205 42.64 -2.72 11.71
C GLU A 205 42.08 -3.97 11.04
N ASN A 206 40.92 -4.47 11.49
CA ASN A 206 40.31 -5.71 10.98
C ASN A 206 39.75 -5.58 9.56
N ILE A 207 39.45 -4.35 9.13
CA ILE A 207 38.95 -4.05 7.78
C ILE A 207 39.93 -3.18 7.00
N ALA A 208 41.13 -2.96 7.50
CA ALA A 208 42.17 -2.22 6.78
C ALA A 208 42.55 -2.94 5.48
N ILE A 209 42.75 -2.16 4.41
CA ILE A 209 43.23 -2.68 3.12
C ILE A 209 44.77 -2.77 3.13
N ILE A 210 45.43 -1.89 3.89
CA ILE A 210 46.88 -1.77 4.01
C ILE A 210 47.22 -1.67 5.50
N PRO A 211 48.24 -2.40 6.02
CA PRO A 211 49.19 -3.25 5.32
C PRO A 211 48.76 -4.72 5.17
N LYS A 212 47.73 -5.18 5.90
CA LYS A 212 47.32 -6.58 5.94
C LYS A 212 45.81 -6.71 5.78
N VAL A 213 45.39 -7.51 4.80
CA VAL A 213 43.98 -7.86 4.59
C VAL A 213 43.61 -9.08 5.45
N ILE A 214 42.60 -8.94 6.30
CA ILE A 214 42.07 -10.03 7.13
C ILE A 214 40.88 -10.70 6.40
N THR A 215 40.82 -12.02 6.47
CA THR A 215 39.78 -12.85 5.83
C THR A 215 39.07 -13.81 6.80
N SER A 216 39.49 -13.87 8.06
CA SER A 216 38.91 -14.72 9.10
C SER A 216 38.26 -13.87 10.20
N ASN A 217 37.25 -14.44 10.87
CA ASN A 217 36.55 -13.83 12.02
C ASN A 217 35.98 -12.41 11.76
N CYS A 218 35.48 -12.16 10.55
CA CYS A 218 35.01 -10.84 10.13
C CYS A 218 33.78 -10.30 10.89
N PHE A 219 33.11 -11.14 11.68
CA PHE A 219 31.96 -10.77 12.52
C PHE A 219 32.35 -10.61 14.00
N ASN A 220 33.65 -10.65 14.30
CA ASN A 220 34.17 -10.61 15.66
C ASN A 220 34.99 -9.32 15.86
N GLY A 221 34.33 -8.26 16.29
CA GLY A 221 34.98 -6.98 16.55
C GLY A 221 33.97 -5.86 16.81
N TRP A 222 34.49 -4.68 17.14
CA TRP A 222 33.66 -3.51 17.41
C TRP A 222 33.08 -2.90 16.12
N GLU A 223 33.68 -3.21 14.97
CA GLU A 223 33.22 -2.84 13.64
C GLU A 223 31.81 -3.36 13.31
N TRP A 224 31.33 -4.39 14.00
CA TRP A 224 29.99 -4.96 13.81
C TRP A 224 28.93 -4.36 14.75
N ILE A 225 29.34 -3.54 15.73
CA ILE A 225 28.42 -2.90 16.69
C ILE A 225 27.45 -1.95 15.98
N PRO A 226 27.89 -1.09 15.02
CA PRO A 226 26.96 -0.24 14.27
C PRO A 226 25.86 -1.05 13.57
N HIS A 227 26.21 -2.17 12.93
CA HIS A 227 25.23 -3.09 12.34
C HIS A 227 24.11 -3.43 13.32
N GLN A 228 24.48 -3.93 14.50
CA GLN A 228 23.54 -4.40 15.51
C GLN A 228 22.65 -3.28 16.02
N ILE A 229 23.21 -2.09 16.25
CA ILE A 229 22.46 -0.91 16.68
C ILE A 229 21.40 -0.54 15.63
N PHE A 230 21.77 -0.50 14.35
CA PHE A 230 20.83 -0.15 13.29
C PHE A 230 19.79 -1.24 13.04
N VAL A 231 20.18 -2.51 13.11
CA VAL A 231 19.22 -3.62 13.02
C VAL A 231 18.19 -3.51 14.14
N VAL A 232 18.59 -3.25 15.39
CA VAL A 232 17.64 -3.03 16.49
C VAL A 232 16.74 -1.82 16.21
N LEU A 233 17.32 -0.70 15.79
CA LEU A 233 16.56 0.51 15.46
C LEU A 233 15.54 0.28 14.34
N TYR A 234 15.94 -0.38 13.26
CA TYR A 234 15.04 -0.70 12.15
C TYR A 234 13.95 -1.69 12.57
N ASN A 235 14.26 -2.68 13.41
CA ASN A 235 13.25 -3.60 13.92
C ASN A 235 12.20 -2.90 14.79
N VAL A 236 12.59 -1.92 15.60
CA VAL A 236 11.63 -1.09 16.34
C VAL A 236 10.70 -0.35 15.37
N ILE A 237 11.25 0.25 14.31
CA ILE A 237 10.46 0.95 13.29
C ILE A 237 9.53 -0.02 12.55
N LEU A 238 10.04 -1.18 12.13
CA LEU A 238 9.25 -2.22 11.46
C LEU A 238 8.13 -2.74 12.34
N PHE A 239 8.37 -2.93 13.64
CA PHE A 239 7.34 -3.33 14.60
C PHE A 239 6.22 -2.29 14.71
N ILE A 240 6.56 -0.99 14.73
CA ILE A 240 5.57 0.09 14.67
C ILE A 240 4.74 -0.04 13.40
N PHE A 241 5.36 -0.26 12.23
CA PHE A 241 4.62 -0.45 10.98
C PHE A 241 3.78 -1.71 10.95
N VAL A 242 4.21 -2.81 11.58
CA VAL A 242 3.39 -4.03 11.72
C VAL A 242 2.08 -3.70 12.45
N ILE A 243 2.14 -2.89 13.51
CA ILE A 243 0.96 -2.44 14.25
C ILE A 243 0.11 -1.48 13.39
N MET A 244 0.73 -0.46 12.80
CA MET A 244 0.02 0.56 12.01
C MET A 244 -0.66 -0.01 10.75
N LEU A 245 -0.05 -1.02 10.13
CA LEU A 245 -0.58 -1.70 8.95
C LEU A 245 -1.58 -2.81 9.30
N ARG A 246 -1.79 -3.14 10.58
CA ARG A 246 -2.68 -4.24 10.98
C ARG A 246 -4.09 -4.10 10.42
N ASN A 247 -4.62 -2.87 10.39
CA ASN A 247 -6.00 -2.63 9.95
C ASN A 247 -6.09 -1.99 8.55
N VAL A 248 -4.98 -1.92 7.82
CA VAL A 248 -4.99 -1.49 6.42
C VAL A 248 -5.52 -2.65 5.57
N SER A 249 -6.37 -2.35 4.58
CA SER A 249 -6.76 -3.34 3.57
C SER A 249 -6.41 -2.80 2.19
N ASP A 250 -5.75 -3.62 1.38
CA ASP A 250 -5.35 -3.24 0.03
C ASP A 250 -5.71 -4.35 -0.97
N ALA A 251 -6.20 -3.94 -2.15
CA ALA A 251 -6.62 -4.86 -3.19
C ALA A 251 -5.46 -5.62 -3.87
N TYR A 252 -4.21 -5.23 -3.59
CA TYR A 252 -3.01 -5.69 -4.29
C TYR A 252 -2.19 -6.71 -3.48
N GLY A 253 -2.55 -6.96 -2.23
CA GLY A 253 -1.82 -7.80 -1.30
C GLY A 253 -0.40 -7.29 -1.00
N ILE A 254 -0.21 -5.97 -0.97
CA ILE A 254 1.05 -5.30 -0.59
C ILE A 254 1.23 -5.38 0.93
N ARG A 255 0.15 -5.17 1.72
CA ARG A 255 0.20 -5.28 3.18
C ARG A 255 0.72 -6.63 3.62
N GLY A 256 0.13 -7.71 3.12
CA GLY A 256 0.49 -9.07 3.54
C GLY A 256 1.97 -9.39 3.26
N GLU A 257 2.50 -8.85 2.17
CA GLU A 257 3.93 -8.92 1.86
C GLU A 257 4.79 -8.16 2.85
N LEU A 258 4.46 -6.89 3.13
CA LEU A 258 5.26 -6.06 4.02
C LEU A 258 5.26 -6.63 5.45
N LEU A 259 4.11 -7.12 5.91
CA LEU A 259 4.00 -7.81 7.20
C LEU A 259 4.83 -9.09 7.21
N TYR A 260 4.74 -9.93 6.18
CA TYR A 260 5.52 -11.17 6.12
C TYR A 260 7.02 -10.90 6.13
N MET A 261 7.50 -9.95 5.31
CA MET A 261 8.90 -9.55 5.30
C MET A 261 9.36 -9.02 6.64
N SER A 262 8.58 -8.14 7.26
CA SER A 262 8.93 -7.54 8.55
C SER A 262 9.04 -8.60 9.64
N LEU A 263 8.08 -9.53 9.69
CA LEU A 263 8.06 -10.61 10.70
C LEU A 263 9.19 -11.62 10.51
N VAL A 264 9.43 -12.06 9.27
CA VAL A 264 10.56 -12.96 8.96
C VAL A 264 11.87 -12.30 9.34
N ASN A 265 12.05 -11.04 8.94
CA ASN A 265 13.27 -10.30 9.21
C ASN A 265 13.49 -10.11 10.72
N MET A 266 12.48 -9.65 11.47
CA MET A 266 12.53 -9.53 12.93
C MET A 266 12.93 -10.85 13.61
N PHE A 267 12.39 -11.99 13.15
CA PHE A 267 12.73 -13.29 13.70
C PHE A 267 14.22 -13.63 13.50
N PHE A 268 14.74 -13.45 12.29
CA PHE A 268 16.15 -13.73 11.98
C PHE A 268 17.10 -12.74 12.66
N ASP A 269 16.75 -11.47 12.77
CA ASP A 269 17.58 -10.48 13.46
C ASP A 269 17.71 -10.79 14.94
N VAL A 270 16.60 -11.14 15.61
CA VAL A 270 16.63 -11.55 17.02
C VAL A 270 17.51 -12.80 17.17
N PHE A 271 17.37 -13.77 16.27
CA PHE A 271 18.23 -14.95 16.25
C PHE A 271 19.72 -14.57 16.10
N PHE A 272 20.07 -13.69 15.17
CA PHE A 272 21.46 -13.28 14.95
C PHE A 272 22.04 -12.46 16.11
N ILE A 273 21.26 -11.57 16.71
CA ILE A 273 21.66 -10.82 17.91
C ILE A 273 21.99 -11.81 19.03
N ILE A 274 21.11 -12.79 19.28
CA ILE A 274 21.33 -13.83 20.29
C ILE A 274 22.59 -14.65 19.96
N TYR A 275 22.73 -15.07 18.70
CA TYR A 275 23.87 -15.86 18.22
C TYR A 275 25.21 -15.16 18.47
N PHE A 276 25.31 -13.86 18.17
CA PHE A 276 26.55 -13.11 18.34
C PHE A 276 26.88 -12.77 19.80
N HIS A 277 25.89 -12.70 20.70
CA HIS A 277 26.12 -12.38 22.11
C HIS A 277 26.30 -13.60 23.02
N ILE A 278 25.89 -14.80 22.60
CA ILE A 278 26.09 -16.02 23.38
C ILE A 278 27.39 -16.71 22.92
N SER A 279 28.43 -16.59 23.74
CA SER A 279 29.75 -17.19 23.48
C SER A 279 29.68 -18.70 23.23
N THR A 280 28.84 -19.41 23.97
CA THR A 280 28.61 -20.86 23.81
C THR A 280 28.17 -21.23 22.39
N LEU A 281 27.27 -20.46 21.77
CA LEU A 281 26.80 -20.75 20.40
C LEU A 281 27.92 -20.62 19.38
N ARG A 282 28.77 -19.59 19.52
CA ARG A 282 29.93 -19.40 18.63
C ARG A 282 31.02 -20.46 18.84
N THR A 283 31.16 -21.02 20.04
CA THR A 283 32.11 -22.14 20.25
C THR A 283 31.71 -23.40 19.48
N PHE A 284 30.42 -23.63 19.26
CA PHE A 284 29.92 -24.76 18.46
C PHE A 284 30.01 -24.51 16.95
N ASP A 285 30.15 -23.25 16.52
CA ASP A 285 30.21 -22.84 15.12
C ASP A 285 31.35 -21.83 14.89
N PRO A 286 32.62 -22.27 14.95
CA PRO A 286 33.79 -21.39 14.93
C PRO A 286 34.00 -20.66 13.59
N ASN A 287 33.30 -21.06 12.52
CA ASN A 287 33.38 -20.44 11.19
C ASN A 287 32.17 -19.54 10.89
N ASP A 288 31.28 -19.38 11.86
CA ASP A 288 30.04 -18.61 11.76
C ASP A 288 29.15 -19.07 10.58
N TYR A 289 29.01 -20.38 10.35
CA TYR A 289 28.14 -20.93 9.31
C TYR A 289 26.67 -20.59 9.52
N ALA A 290 26.23 -20.39 10.77
CA ALA A 290 24.87 -19.99 11.11
C ALA A 290 24.47 -18.67 10.44
N VAL A 291 25.42 -17.78 10.16
CA VAL A 291 25.16 -16.52 9.44
C VAL A 291 24.59 -16.76 8.04
N ASN A 292 24.88 -17.93 7.43
CA ASN A 292 24.28 -18.27 6.14
C ASN A 292 22.76 -18.48 6.19
N LEU A 293 22.17 -18.65 7.38
CA LEU A 293 20.71 -18.62 7.55
C LEU A 293 20.10 -17.27 7.12
N ALA A 294 20.90 -16.21 6.99
CA ALA A 294 20.49 -14.92 6.42
C ALA A 294 20.06 -15.05 4.95
N PHE A 295 20.39 -16.14 4.27
CA PHE A 295 19.88 -16.41 2.93
C PHE A 295 18.35 -16.65 2.92
N ILE A 296 17.78 -17.12 4.03
CA ILE A 296 16.32 -17.35 4.16
C ILE A 296 15.53 -16.04 4.02
N PRO A 297 15.79 -14.97 4.81
CA PRO A 297 15.10 -13.70 4.60
C PRO A 297 15.35 -13.13 3.19
N LEU A 298 16.55 -13.28 2.60
CA LEU A 298 16.82 -12.84 1.23
C LEU A 298 15.94 -13.55 0.18
N LEU A 299 15.75 -14.88 0.31
CA LEU A 299 14.82 -15.63 -0.53
C LEU A 299 13.39 -15.14 -0.36
N THR A 300 12.98 -14.83 0.87
CA THR A 300 11.65 -14.27 1.10
C THR A 300 11.50 -12.92 0.42
N PHE A 301 12.50 -12.02 0.53
CA PHE A 301 12.54 -10.72 -0.13
C PHE A 301 12.35 -10.85 -1.64
N GLN A 302 13.18 -11.66 -2.30
CA GLN A 302 13.06 -11.88 -3.74
C GLN A 302 11.66 -12.42 -4.11
N TYR A 303 11.15 -13.40 -3.35
CA TYR A 303 9.87 -14.02 -3.66
C TYR A 303 8.71 -13.03 -3.59
N HIS A 304 8.45 -12.37 -2.45
CA HIS A 304 7.26 -11.51 -2.40
C HIS A 304 7.45 -10.15 -3.10
N MET A 305 8.67 -9.59 -3.16
CA MET A 305 8.86 -8.26 -3.76
C MET A 305 8.85 -8.30 -5.28
N ILE A 306 9.43 -9.34 -5.89
CA ILE A 306 9.66 -9.40 -7.34
C ILE A 306 8.88 -10.55 -7.98
N VAL A 307 9.11 -11.78 -7.52
CA VAL A 307 8.58 -12.98 -8.20
C VAL A 307 7.06 -13.04 -8.12
N ARG A 308 6.48 -12.86 -6.94
CA ARG A 308 5.03 -12.97 -6.73
C ARG A 308 4.23 -11.93 -7.53
N PRO A 309 4.57 -10.63 -7.55
CA PRO A 309 3.88 -9.65 -8.41
C PRO A 309 3.96 -9.98 -9.90
N VAL A 310 5.12 -10.48 -10.37
CA VAL A 310 5.29 -10.93 -11.76
C VAL A 310 4.37 -12.11 -12.09
N LEU A 311 4.29 -13.09 -11.20
CA LEU A 311 3.42 -14.26 -11.37
C LEU A 311 1.94 -13.85 -11.43
N ILE A 312 1.49 -12.99 -10.51
CA ILE A 312 0.11 -12.50 -10.47
C ILE A 312 -0.24 -11.74 -11.76
N THR A 313 0.68 -10.90 -12.25
CA THR A 313 0.46 -10.13 -13.49
C THR A 313 0.28 -11.03 -14.72
N ARG A 314 0.86 -12.24 -14.69
CA ARG A 314 0.70 -13.27 -15.75
C ARG A 314 -0.48 -14.22 -15.52
N GLY A 315 -1.29 -13.99 -14.50
CA GLY A 315 -2.45 -14.82 -14.19
C GLY A 315 -2.11 -16.13 -13.47
N TYR A 316 -0.88 -16.30 -12.99
CA TYR A 316 -0.55 -17.46 -12.18
C TYR A 316 -1.10 -17.30 -10.75
N PRO A 317 -1.80 -18.32 -10.21
CA PRO A 317 -2.30 -18.28 -8.84
C PRO A 317 -1.13 -18.17 -7.85
N SER A 318 -1.30 -17.41 -6.77
CA SER A 318 -0.31 -17.35 -5.71
C SER A 318 -0.13 -18.74 -5.08
N ILE A 319 1.09 -19.12 -4.71
CA ILE A 319 1.38 -20.43 -4.09
C ILE A 319 0.50 -20.66 -2.86
N THR A 320 0.19 -19.61 -2.10
CA THR A 320 -0.75 -19.67 -0.96
C THR A 320 -2.17 -20.07 -1.37
N SER A 321 -2.64 -19.67 -2.56
CA SER A 321 -3.94 -20.09 -3.10
C SER A 321 -3.94 -21.55 -3.57
N LEU A 322 -2.79 -22.11 -3.93
CA LEU A 322 -2.65 -23.54 -4.26
C LEU A 322 -2.75 -24.41 -2.99
N PHE A 323 -2.13 -23.97 -1.89
CA PHE A 323 -2.23 -24.68 -0.61
C PHE A 323 -3.59 -24.50 0.08
N SER A 324 -4.18 -23.31 0.00
CA SER A 324 -5.51 -23.03 0.57
C SER A 324 -6.65 -23.75 -0.16
N ARG A 325 -6.43 -24.17 -1.41
CA ARG A 325 -7.41 -24.97 -2.18
C ARG A 325 -7.55 -26.41 -1.69
N ARG A 326 -6.65 -26.87 -0.79
CA ARG A 326 -6.66 -28.25 -0.27
C ARG A 326 -7.35 -28.43 1.08
N THR A 327 -7.74 -27.34 1.75
CA THR A 327 -8.32 -27.37 3.11
C THR A 327 -9.71 -26.73 3.22
N GLY A 328 -10.42 -26.54 2.11
CA GLY A 328 -11.79 -26.00 2.12
C GLY A 328 -12.82 -27.00 1.60
N ASN A 329 -13.20 -27.97 2.44
CA ASN A 329 -14.47 -28.70 2.29
C ASN A 329 -15.63 -27.84 2.83
N ASP A 330 -15.65 -26.54 2.53
CA ASP A 330 -16.74 -25.64 2.93
C ASP A 330 -17.81 -25.62 1.84
N LEU A 331 -18.66 -26.64 1.94
CA LEU A 331 -20.02 -26.68 1.42
C LEU A 331 -20.89 -25.64 2.16
N SER A 332 -20.52 -24.36 2.08
CA SER A 332 -21.32 -23.24 2.59
C SER A 332 -20.98 -21.92 1.90
N SER A 333 -21.31 -21.81 0.60
CA SER A 333 -21.59 -20.49 0.02
C SER A 333 -23.09 -20.33 -0.10
N ASN A 334 -23.63 -19.55 0.84
CA ASN A 334 -25.03 -19.15 0.98
C ASN A 334 -25.66 -18.66 -0.33
N ILE A 335 -26.97 -18.88 -0.40
CA ILE A 335 -27.90 -18.76 -1.53
C ILE A 335 -28.16 -17.30 -2.02
N ASN A 336 -27.46 -16.29 -1.52
CA ASN A 336 -27.77 -14.86 -1.80
C ASN A 336 -26.65 -14.05 -2.48
N ALA A 337 -25.55 -14.67 -2.92
CA ALA A 337 -24.54 -13.95 -3.67
C ALA A 337 -25.01 -13.72 -5.11
N TYR A 338 -25.48 -12.51 -5.43
CA TYR A 338 -25.73 -12.10 -6.82
C TYR A 338 -24.54 -12.48 -7.71
N PRO A 339 -24.73 -13.32 -8.75
CA PRO A 339 -23.62 -13.83 -9.56
C PRO A 339 -23.08 -12.73 -10.46
N LEU A 340 -22.13 -11.95 -9.94
CA LEU A 340 -21.49 -10.91 -10.73
C LEU A 340 -20.46 -11.49 -11.71
N THR A 341 -20.52 -10.99 -12.94
CA THR A 341 -19.60 -11.33 -14.03
C THR A 341 -18.78 -10.12 -14.45
N ALA A 342 -17.67 -10.34 -15.16
CA ALA A 342 -16.84 -9.26 -15.70
C ALA A 342 -17.44 -8.67 -17.00
N THR A 343 -18.73 -8.33 -16.96
CA THR A 343 -19.49 -7.77 -18.09
C THR A 343 -20.01 -6.38 -17.73
N LYS A 344 -20.23 -5.53 -18.74
CA LYS A 344 -20.75 -4.18 -18.53
C LYS A 344 -22.14 -4.17 -17.91
N VAL A 345 -23.01 -5.09 -18.34
CA VAL A 345 -24.36 -5.30 -17.76
C VAL A 345 -24.27 -5.60 -16.26
N SER A 346 -23.36 -6.48 -15.86
CA SER A 346 -23.17 -6.81 -14.45
C SER A 346 -22.61 -5.63 -13.64
N PHE A 347 -21.83 -4.73 -14.27
CA PHE A 347 -21.36 -3.50 -13.64
C PHE A 347 -22.48 -2.46 -13.49
N GLU A 348 -23.34 -2.31 -14.50
CA GLU A 348 -24.54 -1.47 -14.43
C GLU A 348 -25.46 -1.91 -13.28
N GLN A 349 -25.65 -3.22 -13.09
CA GLN A 349 -26.37 -3.76 -11.92
C GLN A 349 -25.74 -3.35 -10.57
N VAL A 350 -24.41 -3.28 -10.50
CA VAL A 350 -23.71 -2.78 -9.29
C VAL A 350 -23.94 -1.29 -9.09
N MET A 351 -24.02 -0.51 -10.16
CA MET A 351 -24.29 0.93 -10.10
C MET A 351 -25.74 1.26 -9.70
N ASP A 352 -26.69 0.36 -9.98
CA ASP A 352 -28.11 0.57 -9.71
C ASP A 352 -28.58 -0.03 -8.37
N ASN A 353 -27.90 -1.07 -7.88
CA ASN A 353 -28.20 -1.67 -6.59
C ASN A 353 -27.42 -0.98 -5.46
N TYR A 354 -28.14 -0.37 -4.51
CA TYR A 354 -27.55 0.35 -3.37
C TYR A 354 -26.53 -0.49 -2.59
N THR A 355 -26.89 -1.70 -2.18
CA THR A 355 -26.02 -2.61 -1.41
C THR A 355 -24.73 -2.94 -2.17
N LEU A 356 -24.84 -3.28 -3.46
CA LEU A 356 -23.68 -3.58 -4.29
C LEU A 356 -22.80 -2.35 -4.55
N TRP A 357 -23.41 -1.18 -4.70
CA TRP A 357 -22.69 0.08 -4.87
C TRP A 357 -21.91 0.46 -3.62
N GLU A 358 -22.48 0.30 -2.42
CA GLU A 358 -21.77 0.56 -1.16
C GLU A 358 -20.58 -0.40 -0.98
N GLN A 359 -20.74 -1.68 -1.33
CA GLN A 359 -19.62 -2.63 -1.36
C GLN A 359 -18.53 -2.20 -2.35
N PHE A 360 -18.91 -1.77 -3.54
CA PHE A 360 -17.98 -1.29 -4.56
C PHE A 360 -17.24 -0.01 -4.12
N LYS A 361 -17.93 0.91 -3.45
CA LYS A 361 -17.38 2.14 -2.86
C LYS A 361 -16.32 1.83 -1.80
N LEU A 362 -16.60 0.91 -0.89
CA LEU A 362 -15.63 0.44 0.11
C LEU A 362 -14.43 -0.27 -0.54
N PHE A 363 -14.66 -1.05 -1.59
CA PHE A 363 -13.59 -1.67 -2.35
C PHE A 363 -12.70 -0.62 -3.04
N ALA A 364 -13.28 0.45 -3.58
CA ALA A 364 -12.51 1.53 -4.23
C ALA A 364 -11.55 2.25 -3.27
N VAL A 365 -11.81 2.26 -1.96
CA VAL A 365 -10.85 2.73 -0.94
C VAL A 365 -9.61 1.82 -0.91
N GLN A 366 -9.82 0.50 -0.87
CA GLN A 366 -8.76 -0.52 -0.87
C GLN A 366 -7.99 -0.57 -2.19
N ASP A 367 -8.65 -0.18 -3.28
CA ASP A 367 -8.09 -0.08 -4.63
C ASP A 367 -7.32 1.24 -4.86
N PHE A 368 -7.42 2.19 -3.92
CA PHE A 368 -6.92 3.57 -4.01
C PHE A 368 -7.51 4.39 -5.17
N SER A 369 -8.78 4.15 -5.52
CA SER A 369 -9.47 4.77 -6.66
C SER A 369 -10.84 5.38 -6.29
N VAL A 370 -11.05 5.67 -5.00
CA VAL A 370 -12.34 6.13 -4.45
C VAL A 370 -12.85 7.43 -5.08
N GLU A 371 -11.97 8.33 -5.54
CA GLU A 371 -12.39 9.57 -6.20
C GLU A 371 -13.30 9.35 -7.41
N ASN A 372 -13.12 8.25 -8.15
CA ASN A 372 -13.94 7.94 -9.33
C ASN A 372 -15.39 7.62 -8.92
N VAL A 373 -15.56 6.86 -7.84
CA VAL A 373 -16.87 6.49 -7.29
C VAL A 373 -17.57 7.74 -6.74
N LEU A 374 -16.83 8.57 -6.00
CA LEU A 374 -17.35 9.81 -5.42
C LEU A 374 -17.77 10.83 -6.48
N PHE A 375 -16.98 10.97 -7.56
CA PHE A 375 -17.33 11.83 -8.70
C PHE A 375 -18.62 11.35 -9.38
N PHE A 376 -18.69 10.06 -9.71
CA PHE A 376 -19.86 9.47 -10.35
C PHE A 376 -21.13 9.69 -9.52
N GLU A 377 -21.07 9.42 -8.22
CA GLU A 377 -22.19 9.62 -7.30
C GLU A 377 -22.60 11.11 -7.21
N ARG A 378 -21.63 12.03 -7.16
CA ARG A 378 -21.90 13.47 -7.09
C ARG A 378 -22.57 13.98 -8.37
N CYS A 379 -22.11 13.55 -9.54
CA CYS A 379 -22.73 13.91 -10.82
C CYS A 379 -24.13 13.32 -10.98
N ARG A 380 -24.36 12.06 -10.60
CA ARG A 380 -25.71 11.44 -10.62
C ARG A 380 -26.68 12.23 -9.76
N ARG A 381 -26.30 12.55 -8.52
CA ARG A 381 -27.12 13.35 -7.60
C ARG A 381 -27.41 14.75 -8.12
N LEU A 382 -26.43 15.41 -8.74
CA LEU A 382 -26.62 16.72 -9.35
C LEU A 382 -27.65 16.65 -10.49
N LYS A 383 -27.54 15.63 -11.35
CA LYS A 383 -28.48 15.38 -12.46
C LYS A 383 -29.89 15.11 -11.94
N ASP A 384 -30.02 14.23 -10.93
CA ASP A 384 -31.31 13.92 -10.30
C ASP A 384 -31.94 15.18 -9.68
N SER A 385 -31.14 16.00 -8.97
CA SER A 385 -31.61 17.25 -8.35
C SER A 385 -32.08 18.26 -9.40
N TRP A 386 -31.47 18.27 -10.58
CA TRP A 386 -31.88 19.11 -11.70
C TRP A 386 -33.19 18.61 -12.33
N THR A 387 -33.33 17.29 -12.53
CA THR A 387 -34.49 16.71 -13.24
C THR A 387 -35.75 16.59 -12.37
N CYS A 388 -35.60 16.49 -11.04
CA CYS A 388 -36.73 16.31 -10.12
C CYS A 388 -37.34 17.63 -9.60
N ASP A 389 -36.83 18.80 -10.02
CA ASP A 389 -37.43 20.08 -9.69
C ASP A 389 -38.58 20.43 -10.65
N GLU A 390 -39.73 19.79 -10.44
CA GLU A 390 -40.98 20.08 -11.18
C GLU A 390 -41.58 21.46 -10.83
N THR A 391 -41.14 22.07 -9.73
CA THR A 391 -41.60 23.35 -9.20
C THR A 391 -40.88 24.57 -9.77
N GLY A 392 -39.71 24.39 -10.40
CA GLY A 392 -38.92 25.48 -10.98
C GLY A 392 -38.35 26.48 -9.95
N GLU A 393 -38.37 26.13 -8.66
CA GLU A 393 -37.89 26.97 -7.56
C GLU A 393 -36.42 26.71 -7.20
N LEU A 394 -35.78 25.68 -7.78
CA LEU A 394 -34.34 25.48 -7.65
C LEU A 394 -33.63 26.63 -8.38
N LYS A 395 -33.28 27.64 -7.60
CA LYS A 395 -32.59 28.84 -8.10
C LYS A 395 -31.38 28.40 -8.92
N VAL A 396 -31.32 28.85 -10.17
CA VAL A 396 -30.20 28.64 -11.10
C VAL A 396 -28.86 28.89 -10.41
N GLU A 397 -28.77 29.88 -9.50
CA GLU A 397 -27.60 30.17 -8.67
C GLU A 397 -27.11 29.00 -7.81
N VAL A 398 -28.01 28.21 -7.22
CA VAL A 398 -27.66 27.04 -6.41
C VAL A 398 -27.04 25.96 -7.30
N ILE A 399 -27.63 25.73 -8.46
CA ILE A 399 -27.12 24.77 -9.44
C ILE A 399 -25.76 25.20 -10.00
N GLU A 400 -25.59 26.48 -10.35
CA GLU A 400 -24.29 27.01 -10.80
C GLU A 400 -23.22 26.81 -9.72
N THR A 401 -23.58 27.03 -8.45
CA THR A 401 -22.67 26.87 -7.32
C THR A 401 -22.26 25.40 -7.14
N GLU A 402 -23.22 24.47 -7.23
CA GLU A 402 -22.95 23.03 -7.15
C GLU A 402 -22.09 22.53 -8.33
N VAL A 403 -22.36 23.02 -9.55
CA VAL A 403 -21.54 22.70 -10.74
C VAL A 403 -20.10 23.18 -10.55
N ARG A 404 -19.91 24.41 -10.04
CA ARG A 404 -18.57 24.93 -9.73
C ARG A 404 -17.88 24.12 -8.63
N ASP A 405 -18.59 23.73 -7.57
CA ASP A 405 -18.05 22.86 -6.51
C ASP A 405 -17.59 21.49 -7.05
N VAL A 406 -18.36 20.88 -7.95
CA VAL A 406 -17.97 19.63 -8.63
C VAL A 406 -16.70 19.85 -9.46
N TYR A 407 -16.65 20.93 -10.25
CA TYR A 407 -15.49 21.25 -11.06
C TYR A 407 -14.23 21.45 -10.20
N ASP A 408 -14.31 22.23 -9.12
CA ASP A 408 -13.19 22.51 -8.24
C ASP A 408 -12.75 21.28 -7.42
N THR A 409 -13.70 20.41 -7.06
CA THR A 409 -13.41 19.21 -6.27
C THR A 409 -12.77 18.09 -7.08
N PHE A 410 -13.19 17.89 -8.33
CA PHE A 410 -12.86 16.70 -9.12
C PHE A 410 -12.13 16.99 -10.44
N ILE A 411 -12.23 18.20 -11.00
CA ILE A 411 -11.81 18.46 -12.39
C ILE A 411 -10.68 19.48 -12.46
N THR A 412 -10.59 20.48 -11.59
CA THR A 412 -9.51 21.50 -11.61
C THR A 412 -8.11 20.85 -11.49
N PRO A 413 -7.06 21.41 -12.13
CA PRO A 413 -5.69 20.93 -11.92
C PRO A 413 -5.33 20.91 -10.43
N ASN A 414 -4.78 19.79 -9.95
CA ASN A 414 -4.48 19.55 -8.53
C ASN A 414 -5.70 19.52 -7.59
N ALA A 415 -6.90 19.31 -8.14
CA ALA A 415 -8.11 19.12 -7.35
C ALA A 415 -7.96 17.98 -6.32
N ARG A 416 -8.63 18.14 -5.18
CA ARG A 416 -8.52 17.23 -4.01
C ARG A 416 -8.94 15.79 -4.32
N LEU A 417 -9.93 15.63 -5.19
CA LEU A 417 -10.44 14.35 -5.67
C LEU A 417 -10.29 14.28 -7.20
N MET A 418 -9.19 14.82 -7.74
CA MET A 418 -8.98 14.90 -9.19
C MET A 418 -9.17 13.54 -9.86
N VAL A 419 -10.15 13.43 -10.75
CA VAL A 419 -10.39 12.23 -11.56
C VAL A 419 -9.52 12.25 -12.83
N ASN A 420 -9.23 11.07 -13.36
CA ASN A 420 -8.46 10.94 -14.58
C ASN A 420 -9.36 11.06 -15.82
N LEU A 421 -9.31 12.22 -16.48
CA LEU A 421 -10.12 12.55 -17.66
C LEU A 421 -9.25 12.87 -18.87
N ASN A 422 -9.79 12.66 -20.08
CA ASN A 422 -9.15 13.14 -21.31
C ASN A 422 -9.03 14.67 -21.31
N GLY A 423 -7.88 15.19 -21.76
CA GLY A 423 -7.65 16.63 -21.86
C GLY A 423 -8.64 17.37 -22.77
N LYS A 424 -9.29 16.68 -23.72
CA LYS A 424 -10.42 17.27 -24.48
C LYS A 424 -11.63 17.51 -23.58
N THR A 425 -12.07 16.49 -22.85
CA THR A 425 -13.24 16.54 -21.96
C THR A 425 -13.06 17.59 -20.86
N ARG A 426 -11.88 17.65 -20.24
CA ARG A 426 -11.55 18.69 -19.25
C ARG A 426 -11.69 20.11 -19.82
N ARG A 427 -11.18 20.35 -21.03
CA ARG A 427 -11.26 21.66 -21.71
C ARG A 427 -12.69 22.03 -22.04
N GLN A 428 -13.49 21.09 -22.54
CA GLN A 428 -14.91 21.33 -22.84
C GLN A 428 -15.69 21.79 -21.62
N ILE A 429 -15.49 21.13 -20.47
CA ILE A 429 -16.13 21.52 -19.21
C ILE A 429 -15.66 22.91 -18.76
N GLN A 430 -14.35 23.16 -18.84
CA GLN A 430 -13.78 24.46 -18.48
C GLN A 430 -14.30 25.60 -19.37
N GLU A 431 -14.40 25.38 -20.69
CA GLU A 431 -14.95 26.35 -21.65
C GLU A 431 -16.44 26.63 -21.38
N ALA A 432 -17.23 25.59 -21.14
CA ALA A 432 -18.65 25.71 -20.78
C ALA A 432 -18.85 26.55 -19.52
N LEU A 433 -18.02 26.35 -18.49
CA LEU A 433 -18.07 27.12 -17.25
C LEU A 433 -17.65 28.59 -17.44
N ASN A 434 -16.60 28.83 -18.22
CA ASN A 434 -16.13 30.19 -18.51
C ASN A 434 -17.17 31.00 -19.30
N GLN A 435 -17.90 30.34 -20.21
CA GLN A 435 -18.96 30.95 -21.01
C GLN A 435 -20.30 31.04 -20.27
N LYS A 436 -20.38 30.55 -19.01
CA LYS A 436 -21.63 30.38 -18.24
C LYS A 436 -22.70 29.57 -19.01
N ASN A 437 -22.27 28.70 -19.91
CA ASN A 437 -23.15 27.79 -20.63
C ASN A 437 -23.31 26.51 -19.79
N ILE A 438 -24.08 26.61 -18.70
CA ILE A 438 -24.27 25.51 -17.75
C ILE A 438 -25.53 24.75 -18.14
N SER A 439 -25.35 23.49 -18.52
CA SER A 439 -26.40 22.57 -18.92
C SER A 439 -26.43 21.32 -18.03
N VAL A 440 -27.57 20.61 -18.03
CA VAL A 440 -27.76 19.37 -17.24
C VAL A 440 -26.73 18.30 -17.59
N ASP A 441 -26.31 18.27 -18.85
CA ASP A 441 -25.41 17.29 -19.45
C ASP A 441 -23.92 17.72 -19.42
N ILE A 442 -23.59 18.83 -18.74
CA ILE A 442 -22.21 19.37 -18.70
C ILE A 442 -21.16 18.34 -18.27
N PHE A 443 -21.54 17.37 -17.43
CA PHE A 443 -20.66 16.30 -16.95
C PHE A 443 -20.86 14.95 -17.62
N ASP A 444 -21.84 14.78 -18.53
CA ASP A 444 -22.22 13.47 -19.08
C ASP A 444 -21.01 12.76 -19.72
N ARG A 445 -20.21 13.50 -20.50
CA ARG A 445 -19.00 12.95 -21.12
C ARG A 445 -17.94 12.52 -20.10
N ALA A 446 -17.77 13.28 -19.01
CA ALA A 446 -16.83 12.93 -17.95
C ALA A 446 -17.32 11.72 -17.13
N VAL A 447 -18.62 11.63 -16.89
CA VAL A 447 -19.26 10.48 -16.23
C VAL A 447 -19.08 9.21 -17.05
N GLU A 448 -19.25 9.27 -18.37
CA GLU A 448 -18.96 8.15 -19.28
C GLU A 448 -17.50 7.69 -19.18
N GLU A 449 -16.55 8.63 -19.24
CA GLU A 449 -15.12 8.31 -19.15
C GLU A 449 -14.74 7.68 -17.81
N VAL A 450 -15.25 8.22 -16.70
CA VAL A 450 -14.98 7.68 -15.36
C VAL A 450 -15.69 6.34 -15.13
N SER A 451 -16.90 6.15 -15.65
CA SER A 451 -17.61 4.87 -15.61
C SER A 451 -16.84 3.78 -16.36
N GLU A 452 -16.34 4.08 -17.55
CA GLU A 452 -15.50 3.16 -18.31
C GLU A 452 -14.17 2.88 -17.59
N LEU A 453 -13.59 3.89 -16.93
CA LEU A 453 -12.37 3.73 -16.12
C LEU A 453 -12.60 2.77 -14.93
N MET A 454 -13.71 2.92 -14.21
CA MET A 454 -14.10 2.04 -13.11
C MET A 454 -14.37 0.62 -13.62
N PHE A 455 -15.06 0.48 -14.76
CA PHE A 455 -15.37 -0.81 -15.37
C PHE A 455 -14.12 -1.57 -15.83
N ARG A 456 -13.15 -0.88 -16.46
CA ARG A 456 -11.92 -1.52 -16.96
C ARG A 456 -10.93 -1.87 -15.87
N ASN A 457 -10.82 -1.03 -14.84
CA ASN A 457 -9.73 -1.15 -13.86
C ASN A 457 -10.23 -1.66 -12.50
N THR A 458 -11.16 -0.96 -11.86
CA THR A 458 -11.57 -1.25 -10.47
C THR A 458 -12.51 -2.45 -10.38
N TYR A 459 -13.48 -2.56 -11.29
CA TYR A 459 -14.52 -3.58 -11.26
C TYR A 459 -14.02 -5.03 -11.37
N PRO A 460 -13.08 -5.39 -12.27
CA PRO A 460 -12.58 -6.76 -12.36
C PRO A 460 -11.92 -7.22 -11.05
N ARG A 461 -11.23 -6.32 -10.35
CA ARG A 461 -10.62 -6.61 -9.04
C ARG A 461 -11.67 -6.70 -7.93
N PHE A 462 -12.72 -5.89 -7.99
CA PHE A 462 -13.85 -6.03 -7.08
C PHE A 462 -14.46 -7.44 -7.19
N ILE A 463 -14.71 -7.92 -8.40
CA ILE A 463 -15.22 -9.29 -8.63
C ILE A 463 -14.26 -10.35 -8.10
N GLN A 464 -12.96 -10.19 -8.34
CA GLN A 464 -11.96 -11.11 -7.82
C GLN A 464 -11.94 -11.11 -6.28
N SER A 465 -12.08 -9.95 -5.65
CA SER A 465 -12.12 -9.82 -4.19
C SER A 465 -13.35 -10.49 -3.58
N ARG A 466 -14.49 -10.48 -4.29
CA ARG A 466 -15.72 -11.16 -3.86
C ARG A 466 -15.65 -12.67 -3.98
N ARG A 467 -14.90 -13.19 -4.96
CA ARG A 467 -14.69 -14.64 -5.14
C ARG A 467 -13.69 -15.23 -4.14
N SER A 468 -12.76 -14.40 -3.67
CA SER A 468 -11.78 -14.77 -2.67
C SER A 468 -12.43 -14.62 -1.29
N SER A 469 -12.84 -15.73 -0.66
CA SER A 469 -13.66 -15.81 0.59
C SER A 469 -13.14 -15.05 1.83
N TYR A 470 -12.06 -14.27 1.70
CA TYR A 470 -11.43 -13.47 2.76
C TYR A 470 -12.21 -12.20 3.12
N LEU A 471 -13.11 -11.72 2.26
CA LEU A 471 -13.95 -10.53 2.52
C LEU A 471 -15.43 -10.92 2.50
N LYS A 472 -16.05 -10.97 3.69
CA LYS A 472 -17.51 -11.09 3.81
C LYS A 472 -18.15 -9.74 3.50
N TRP A 473 -18.51 -9.56 2.24
CA TRP A 473 -19.27 -8.39 1.76
C TRP A 473 -20.76 -8.49 2.10
N GLU A 474 -21.23 -9.67 2.50
CA GLU A 474 -22.64 -9.99 2.77
C GLU A 474 -23.26 -9.19 3.92
N ASP A 475 -22.44 -8.65 4.83
CA ASP A 475 -22.89 -7.81 5.96
C ASP A 475 -22.96 -6.31 5.62
N VAL A 476 -22.61 -5.91 4.39
CA VAL A 476 -22.61 -4.51 3.94
C VAL A 476 -23.91 -4.23 3.20
N GLY A 477 -24.78 -3.42 3.80
CA GLY A 477 -26.07 -2.99 3.25
C GLY A 477 -27.26 -3.89 3.60
N ASN A 478 -27.12 -4.80 4.58
CA ASN A 478 -28.28 -5.38 5.26
C ASN A 478 -28.78 -4.35 6.27
N VAL A 479 -29.81 -3.60 5.87
CA VAL A 479 -30.58 -2.71 6.74
C VAL A 479 -31.62 -3.53 7.49
#